data_AF-A0A7S1ZXX8-F1
#
_entry.id   AF-A0A7S1ZXX8-F1
#
_cell.length_a   1.000
_cell.length_b   1.000
_cell.length_c   1.000
_cell.angle_alpha   90.00
_cell.angle_beta   90.00
_cell.angle_gamma   90.00
#
_symmetry.space_group_name_H-M   'P 1'
#
loop_
_entity.id
_entity.type
_entity.pdbx_description
1 polymer ?
#
loop_
_entity_poly.entity_id
_entity_poly.type
_entity_poly.pdbx_seq_one_letter_code
_entity_poly.pdbx_strand_id
1 'polypeptide(L)'
;SGRRQKRPSTTLLPRYLGLYNIEFFPEEDGDEVPEPVTMVAMSNFFGGVHKIHKKFDLKGSTHNRRAGTKERAKKSPVYKDLDWIGEGRRLRFGTGVEMRKVRDQLADDTSFLSGCNLIDYSLLVGVHEIDKSKLDGYSYRKSEATRVVSVRSGDDAITYYGIVDILTPYGRKKRNETFFLGTVLMRDISCQPPPPPFQRA
;
A
#
# COMPACT_ATOMS: atom_id res chain seq x y z
N SER A 1 18.18 33.58 5.17
CA SER A 1 17.62 32.71 6.23
C SER A 1 16.33 32.09 5.73
N GLY A 2 16.38 30.91 5.11
CA GLY A 2 15.21 30.20 4.62
C GLY A 2 14.90 29.04 5.56
N ARG A 3 14.05 29.25 6.57
CA ARG A 3 13.51 28.14 7.36
C ARG A 3 12.70 27.26 6.41
N ARG A 4 13.31 26.17 5.91
CA ARG A 4 12.58 25.01 5.39
C ARG A 4 11.65 24.56 6.51
N GLN A 5 10.39 24.97 6.42
CA GLN A 5 9.34 24.49 7.29
C GLN A 5 9.29 22.98 7.08
N LYS A 6 9.87 22.21 8.02
CA LYS A 6 9.73 20.75 8.07
C LYS A 6 8.25 20.46 8.27
N ARG A 7 7.49 20.37 7.17
CA ARG A 7 6.18 19.73 7.18
C ARG A 7 6.43 18.31 7.71
N PRO A 8 5.78 17.86 8.79
CA PRO A 8 5.79 16.43 9.08
C PRO A 8 5.19 15.76 7.85
N SER A 9 5.99 15.00 7.11
CA SER A 9 5.58 14.34 5.88
C SER A 9 4.43 13.40 6.19
N THR A 10 3.22 13.78 5.81
CA THR A 10 1.98 13.02 5.95
C THR A 10 1.84 11.90 4.92
N THR A 11 2.91 11.61 4.17
CA THR A 11 2.96 10.60 3.10
C THR A 11 2.48 9.23 3.54
N LEU A 12 1.78 8.55 2.62
CA LEU A 12 1.30 7.19 2.71
C LEU A 12 2.31 6.17 2.15
N LEU A 13 3.44 6.63 1.60
CA LEU A 13 4.46 5.79 1.02
C LEU A 13 5.18 4.94 2.11
N PRO A 14 5.71 3.75 1.74
CA PRO A 14 6.53 2.96 2.64
C PRO A 14 7.73 3.77 3.14
N ARG A 15 8.01 3.66 4.44
CA ARG A 15 9.25 4.19 5.00
C ARG A 15 10.29 3.09 4.99
N TYR A 16 11.23 3.20 4.05
CA TYR A 16 12.43 2.36 4.03
C TYR A 16 13.34 2.75 5.21
N LEU A 17 13.79 1.73 5.94
CA LEU A 17 14.65 1.85 7.12
C LEU A 17 16.08 1.42 6.80
N GLY A 18 16.26 0.51 5.84
CA GLY A 18 17.56 0.06 5.39
C GLY A 18 17.47 -0.81 4.13
N LEU A 19 18.58 -0.84 3.39
CA LEU A 19 18.84 -1.74 2.28
C LEU A 19 20.11 -2.50 2.64
N TYR A 20 20.04 -3.82 2.62
CA TYR A 20 21.12 -4.72 3.03
C TYR A 20 21.40 -5.70 1.91
N ASN A 21 22.69 -5.98 1.69
CA ASN A 21 23.13 -7.13 0.89
C ASN A 21 23.80 -8.11 1.85
N ILE A 22 23.36 -9.34 1.85
CA ILE A 22 23.87 -10.40 2.72
C ILE A 22 24.47 -11.48 1.83
N GLU A 23 25.74 -11.78 2.06
CA GLU A 23 26.48 -12.84 1.36
C GLU A 23 26.73 -13.97 2.36
N PHE A 24 26.43 -15.20 1.95
CA PHE A 24 26.65 -16.40 2.76
C PHE A 24 27.85 -17.14 2.21
N PHE A 25 28.98 -17.07 2.92
CA PHE A 25 30.19 -17.78 2.56
C PHE A 25 30.13 -19.21 3.13
N PRO A 26 30.23 -20.27 2.30
CA PRO A 26 30.33 -21.63 2.81
C PRO A 26 31.63 -21.82 3.63
N GLU A 27 31.61 -22.74 4.60
CA GLU A 27 32.75 -23.02 5.50
C GLU A 27 33.88 -23.80 4.80
N GLU A 28 33.60 -24.50 3.70
CA GLU A 28 34.61 -25.21 2.91
C GLU A 28 35.04 -24.36 1.71
N ASP A 29 36.35 -24.35 1.42
CA ASP A 29 36.99 -23.70 0.28
C ASP A 29 36.52 -24.33 -1.05
N GLY A 30 35.29 -24.03 -1.46
CA GLY A 30 34.80 -24.27 -2.80
C GLY A 30 34.89 -22.99 -3.64
N ASP A 31 35.18 -23.12 -4.93
CA ASP A 31 35.16 -22.01 -5.91
C ASP A 31 33.75 -21.40 -6.14
N GLU A 32 32.77 -21.68 -5.26
CA GLU A 32 31.41 -21.14 -5.36
C GLU A 32 31.39 -19.66 -4.95
N VAL A 33 31.08 -18.81 -5.93
CA VAL A 33 30.82 -17.39 -5.70
C VAL A 33 29.51 -17.26 -4.91
N PRO A 34 29.50 -16.63 -3.72
CA PRO A 34 28.29 -16.46 -2.95
C PRO A 34 27.25 -15.66 -3.73
N GLU A 35 26.00 -16.15 -3.79
CA GLU A 35 24.89 -15.37 -4.32
C GLU A 35 24.39 -14.40 -3.23
N PRO A 36 24.51 -13.07 -3.43
CA PRO A 36 24.05 -12.12 -2.43
C PRO A 36 22.52 -12.06 -2.38
N VAL A 37 21.97 -12.03 -1.16
CA VAL A 37 20.56 -11.77 -0.91
C VAL A 37 20.37 -10.29 -0.59
N THR A 38 19.66 -9.56 -1.46
CA THR A 38 19.27 -8.17 -1.20
C THR A 38 17.99 -8.14 -0.36
N MET A 39 18.05 -7.49 0.80
CA MET A 39 16.93 -7.29 1.72
C MET A 39 16.60 -5.81 1.89
N VAL A 40 15.31 -5.51 1.90
CA VAL A 40 14.79 -4.16 2.20
C VAL A 40 14.01 -4.21 3.50
N ALA A 41 14.48 -3.45 4.49
CA ALA A 41 13.75 -3.24 5.73
C ALA A 41 12.83 -2.02 5.59
N MET A 42 11.54 -2.20 5.86
CA MET A 42 10.54 -1.14 5.77
C MET A 42 9.63 -1.13 7.01
N SER A 43 9.03 0.02 7.30
CA SER A 43 8.03 0.14 8.35
C SER A 43 6.81 -0.75 8.08
N ASN A 44 6.32 -1.44 9.10
CA ASN A 44 5.09 -2.23 9.00
C ASN A 44 3.84 -1.34 9.17
N PHE A 45 3.00 -1.26 8.15
CA PHE A 45 1.73 -0.53 8.19
C PHE A 45 0.73 -1.10 9.21
N PHE A 46 0.87 -2.38 9.56
CA PHE A 46 0.07 -3.06 10.57
C PHE A 46 0.81 -3.20 11.91
N GLY A 47 1.94 -2.52 12.10
CA GLY A 47 2.71 -2.51 13.35
C GLY A 47 2.03 -1.73 14.50
N GLY A 48 0.73 -1.44 14.38
CA GLY A 48 -0.05 -0.79 15.43
C GLY A 48 -0.36 -1.73 16.59
N VAL A 49 -0.91 -1.17 17.67
CA VAL A 49 -1.27 -1.91 18.89
C VAL A 49 -2.46 -2.85 18.66
N HIS A 50 -3.23 -2.65 17.59
CA HIS A 50 -4.49 -3.35 17.35
C HIS A 50 -4.32 -4.51 16.38
N LYS A 51 -4.96 -5.64 16.71
CA LYS A 51 -5.00 -6.83 15.85
C LYS A 51 -5.76 -6.52 14.56
N ILE A 52 -5.14 -6.79 13.41
CA ILE A 52 -5.83 -6.65 12.12
C ILE A 52 -6.73 -7.87 11.87
N HIS A 53 -8.03 -7.63 11.70
CA HIS A 53 -9.03 -8.68 11.45
C HIS A 53 -9.21 -8.97 9.96
N LYS A 54 -9.15 -7.93 9.12
CA LYS A 54 -9.25 -8.06 7.66
C LYS A 54 -8.19 -7.21 6.97
N LYS A 55 -7.64 -7.71 5.85
CA LYS A 55 -6.67 -7.01 5.01
C LYS A 55 -7.19 -6.93 3.58
N PHE A 56 -6.96 -5.80 2.93
CA PHE A 56 -7.33 -5.57 1.55
C PHE A 56 -6.16 -4.93 0.79
N ASP A 57 -5.86 -5.46 -0.38
CA ASP A 57 -4.99 -4.85 -1.38
C ASP A 57 -5.90 -4.17 -2.41
N LEU A 58 -5.90 -2.84 -2.49
CA LEU A 58 -6.80 -2.08 -3.36
C LEU A 58 -6.00 -1.36 -4.43
N LYS A 59 -6.33 -1.58 -5.70
CA LYS A 59 -5.66 -0.92 -6.84
C LYS A 59 -6.56 0.08 -7.57
N GLY A 60 -7.86 0.06 -7.31
CA GLY A 60 -8.84 0.89 -8.00
C GLY A 60 -9.28 0.35 -9.36
N SER A 61 -9.02 -0.93 -9.65
CA SER A 61 -9.49 -1.61 -10.86
C SER A 61 -10.32 -2.85 -10.51
N THR A 62 -11.01 -3.43 -11.48
CA THR A 62 -11.91 -4.58 -11.26
C THR A 62 -11.38 -5.90 -11.84
N HIS A 63 -10.59 -5.84 -12.92
CA HIS A 63 -10.10 -7.04 -13.62
C HIS A 63 -9.09 -7.86 -12.77
N ASN A 64 -9.37 -9.16 -12.55
CA ASN A 64 -8.57 -10.05 -11.67
C ASN A 64 -8.36 -9.52 -10.24
N ARG A 65 -9.28 -8.69 -9.75
CA ARG A 65 -9.24 -8.07 -8.43
C ARG A 65 -10.19 -8.71 -7.43
N ARG A 66 -10.27 -10.05 -7.43
CA ARG A 66 -10.91 -10.86 -6.39
C ARG A 66 -9.90 -11.80 -5.75
N ALA A 67 -9.95 -12.00 -4.43
CA ALA A 67 -9.11 -13.00 -3.77
C ALA A 67 -9.50 -14.41 -4.24
N GLY A 68 -8.50 -15.16 -4.71
CA GLY A 68 -8.66 -16.54 -5.16
C GLY A 68 -8.88 -17.52 -4.00
N THR A 69 -9.26 -18.74 -4.33
CA THR A 69 -9.55 -19.82 -3.35
C THR A 69 -8.36 -20.09 -2.42
N LYS A 70 -7.15 -20.20 -2.98
CA LYS A 70 -5.90 -20.40 -2.22
C LYS A 70 -5.61 -19.27 -1.24
N GLU A 71 -5.86 -18.01 -1.65
CA GLU A 71 -5.64 -16.85 -0.79
C GLU A 71 -6.62 -16.84 0.40
N ARG A 72 -7.89 -17.16 0.13
CA ARG A 72 -8.95 -17.24 1.16
C ARG A 72 -8.72 -18.34 2.18
N ALA A 73 -8.05 -19.41 1.79
CA ALA A 73 -7.74 -20.53 2.68
C ALA A 73 -6.61 -20.22 3.69
N LYS A 74 -5.88 -19.11 3.52
CA LYS A 74 -4.82 -18.71 4.45
C LYS A 74 -5.41 -18.30 5.79
N LYS A 75 -4.64 -18.46 6.86
CA LYS A 75 -4.97 -17.98 8.22
C LYS A 75 -5.23 -16.48 8.28
N SER A 76 -4.59 -15.71 7.40
CA SER A 76 -4.73 -14.25 7.32
C SER A 76 -4.81 -13.81 5.86
N PRO A 77 -5.99 -13.96 5.23
CA PRO A 77 -6.19 -13.69 3.81
C PRO A 77 -6.05 -12.20 3.48
N VAL A 78 -5.61 -11.90 2.26
CA VAL A 78 -5.64 -10.55 1.68
C VAL A 78 -6.70 -10.50 0.59
N TYR A 79 -7.75 -9.71 0.85
CA TYR A 79 -8.85 -9.48 -0.07
C TYR A 79 -8.49 -8.41 -1.10
N LYS A 80 -9.28 -8.29 -2.17
CA LYS A 80 -9.04 -7.33 -3.27
C LYS A 80 -10.25 -6.43 -3.52
N ASP A 81 -10.18 -5.60 -4.56
CA ASP A 81 -11.18 -4.57 -4.89
C ASP A 81 -12.61 -5.12 -5.02
N LEU A 82 -12.82 -6.26 -5.70
CA LEU A 82 -14.15 -6.88 -5.86
C LEU A 82 -14.71 -7.46 -4.57
N ASP A 83 -13.84 -7.81 -3.61
CA ASP A 83 -14.26 -8.27 -2.29
C ASP A 83 -14.66 -7.08 -1.42
N TRP A 84 -13.90 -6.00 -1.49
CA TRP A 84 -14.22 -4.74 -0.83
C TRP A 84 -15.57 -4.18 -1.29
N ILE A 85 -15.81 -4.17 -2.60
CA ILE A 85 -17.08 -3.74 -3.19
C ILE A 85 -18.21 -4.70 -2.82
N GLY A 86 -17.98 -6.01 -2.91
CA GLY A 86 -18.98 -7.03 -2.58
C GLY A 86 -19.43 -7.00 -1.12
N GLU A 87 -18.54 -6.64 -0.19
CA GLU A 87 -18.88 -6.43 1.22
C GLU A 87 -19.50 -5.04 1.50
N GLY A 88 -19.73 -4.20 0.48
CA GLY A 88 -20.28 -2.86 0.63
C GLY A 88 -19.38 -1.91 1.44
N ARG A 89 -18.08 -2.21 1.54
CA ARG A 89 -17.16 -1.44 2.39
C ARG A 89 -16.87 -0.06 1.80
N ARG A 90 -16.65 0.90 2.72
CA ARG A 90 -16.26 2.27 2.42
C ARG A 90 -15.31 2.74 3.51
N LEU A 91 -14.30 3.52 3.12
CA LEU A 91 -13.50 4.27 4.08
C LEU A 91 -14.37 5.41 4.62
N ARG A 92 -14.79 5.30 5.88
CA ARG A 92 -15.50 6.37 6.59
C ARG A 92 -14.49 7.22 7.34
N PHE A 93 -14.60 8.53 7.19
CA PHE A 93 -13.79 9.53 7.88
C PHE A 93 -14.66 10.29 8.87
N GLY A 94 -14.10 10.68 10.02
CA GLY A 94 -14.86 11.37 11.06
C GLY A 94 -15.28 12.78 10.63
N THR A 95 -14.49 13.41 9.74
CA THR A 95 -14.80 14.74 9.20
C THR A 95 -14.49 14.83 7.71
N GLY A 96 -15.19 15.71 7.00
CA GLY A 96 -14.86 16.04 5.60
C GLY A 96 -13.46 16.65 5.45
N VAL A 97 -12.93 17.30 6.49
CA VAL A 97 -11.55 17.83 6.50
C VAL A 97 -10.53 16.69 6.50
N GLU A 98 -10.75 15.66 7.32
CA GLU A 98 -9.89 14.47 7.36
C GLU A 98 -9.90 13.73 6.03
N MET A 99 -11.09 13.52 5.45
CA MET A 99 -11.24 12.91 4.12
C MET A 99 -10.45 13.68 3.06
N ARG A 100 -10.58 15.02 3.02
CA ARG A 100 -9.85 15.85 2.06
C ARG A 100 -8.34 15.73 2.23
N LYS A 101 -7.84 15.82 3.48
CA LYS A 101 -6.40 15.66 3.75
C LYS A 101 -5.84 14.33 3.22
N VAL A 102 -6.57 13.23 3.45
CA VAL A 102 -6.16 11.90 3.01
C VAL A 102 -6.20 11.78 1.49
N ARG A 103 -7.26 12.30 0.86
CA ARG A 103 -7.40 12.33 -0.59
C ARG A 103 -6.27 13.14 -1.24
N ASP A 104 -6.01 14.34 -0.72
CA ASP A 104 -4.99 15.24 -1.28
C ASP A 104 -3.59 14.63 -1.10
N GLN A 105 -3.32 13.99 0.04
CA GLN A 105 -2.06 13.26 0.26
C GLN A 105 -1.90 12.07 -0.68
N LEU A 106 -2.97 11.29 -0.92
CA LEU A 106 -2.94 10.18 -1.87
C LEU A 106 -2.68 10.69 -3.30
N ALA A 107 -3.26 11.83 -3.67
CA ALA A 107 -3.00 12.47 -4.96
C ALA A 107 -1.53 12.91 -5.09
N ASP A 108 -0.98 13.53 -4.05
CA ASP A 108 0.43 13.95 -4.02
C ASP A 108 1.38 12.74 -4.14
N ASP A 109 1.16 11.68 -3.36
CA ASP A 109 2.01 10.48 -3.37
C ASP A 109 1.91 9.71 -4.70
N THR A 110 0.72 9.59 -5.28
CA THR A 110 0.54 8.93 -6.59
C THR A 110 1.12 9.76 -7.74
N SER A 111 1.04 11.10 -7.66
CA SER A 111 1.72 12.00 -8.59
C SER A 111 3.24 11.83 -8.53
N PHE A 112 3.81 11.74 -7.33
CA PHE A 112 5.23 11.45 -7.13
C PHE A 112 5.63 10.08 -7.74
N LEU A 113 4.90 9.01 -7.45
CA LEU A 113 5.19 7.67 -7.99
C LEU A 113 5.13 7.63 -9.51
N SER A 114 4.11 8.26 -10.10
CA SER A 114 3.99 8.44 -11.56
C SER A 114 5.16 9.25 -12.13
N GLY A 115 5.58 10.30 -11.43
CA GLY A 115 6.78 11.08 -11.72
C GLY A 115 8.05 10.25 -11.79
N CYS A 116 8.17 9.25 -10.91
CA CYS A 116 9.25 8.26 -10.87
C CYS A 116 9.07 7.09 -11.83
N ASN A 117 8.03 7.08 -12.68
CA ASN A 117 7.72 6.00 -13.61
C ASN A 117 7.49 4.65 -12.89
N LEU A 118 6.95 4.72 -11.67
CA LEU A 118 6.58 3.57 -10.85
C LEU A 118 5.10 3.29 -11.03
N ILE A 119 4.75 2.03 -11.22
CA ILE A 119 3.37 1.59 -11.49
C ILE A 119 3.01 0.41 -10.59
N ASP A 120 1.76 -0.04 -10.68
CA ASP A 120 1.26 -1.24 -10.00
C ASP A 120 1.34 -1.21 -8.47
N TYR A 121 1.48 -0.04 -7.88
CA TYR A 121 1.30 0.16 -6.46
C TYR A 121 -0.17 -0.05 -6.06
N SER A 122 -0.39 -0.45 -4.81
CA SER A 122 -1.72 -0.63 -4.23
C SER A 122 -1.84 0.13 -2.91
N LEU A 123 -3.07 0.45 -2.52
CA LEU A 123 -3.40 0.88 -1.18
C LEU A 123 -3.70 -0.37 -0.34
N LEU A 124 -2.79 -0.69 0.57
CA LEU A 124 -2.99 -1.73 1.57
C LEU A 124 -3.85 -1.17 2.70
N VAL A 125 -4.94 -1.86 3.02
CA VAL A 125 -5.90 -1.47 4.06
C VAL A 125 -6.05 -2.60 5.07
N GLY A 126 -5.93 -2.29 6.36
CA GLY A 126 -6.14 -3.19 7.48
C GLY A 126 -7.29 -2.72 8.34
N VAL A 127 -8.27 -3.57 8.59
CA VAL A 127 -9.43 -3.25 9.42
C VAL A 127 -9.31 -3.96 10.76
N HIS A 128 -9.33 -3.18 11.83
CA HIS A 128 -9.51 -3.62 13.19
C HIS A 128 -10.95 -3.35 13.63
N GLU A 129 -11.78 -4.37 13.62
CA GLU A 129 -13.14 -4.33 14.21
C GLU A 129 -13.05 -4.28 15.74
N ILE A 130 -13.71 -3.29 16.34
CA ILE A 130 -13.76 -3.05 17.78
C ILE A 130 -14.92 -3.84 18.37
N ASP A 131 -14.65 -4.60 19.43
CA ASP A 131 -15.68 -5.30 20.18
C ASP A 131 -16.49 -4.29 21.00
N LYS A 132 -17.79 -4.19 20.72
CA LYS A 132 -18.73 -3.28 21.40
C LYS A 132 -18.75 -3.48 22.91
N SER A 133 -18.48 -4.70 23.38
CA SER A 133 -18.41 -5.00 24.82
C SER A 133 -17.20 -4.38 25.51
N LYS A 134 -16.20 -3.89 24.75
CA LYS A 134 -14.95 -3.31 25.25
C LYS A 134 -14.83 -1.81 24.96
N LEU A 135 -15.92 -1.16 24.51
CA LEU A 135 -15.90 0.24 24.09
C LEU A 135 -15.48 1.19 25.22
N ASP A 136 -15.94 0.93 26.45
CA ASP A 136 -15.71 1.79 27.63
C ASP A 136 -14.25 1.87 28.09
N GLY A 137 -13.37 1.01 27.59
CA GLY A 137 -11.92 1.03 27.86
C GLY A 137 -11.05 1.16 26.62
N TYR A 138 -11.65 1.34 25.43
CA TYR A 138 -10.92 1.30 24.17
C TYR A 138 -10.16 2.62 23.94
N SER A 139 -8.95 2.70 24.49
CA SER A 139 -8.04 3.80 24.23
C SER A 139 -7.57 3.76 22.77
N TYR A 140 -8.02 4.73 21.96
CA TYR A 140 -7.34 5.07 20.71
C TYR A 140 -5.96 5.65 21.06
N ARG A 141 -5.02 4.77 21.40
CA ARG A 141 -3.62 5.14 21.43
C ARG A 141 -3.18 5.24 19.99
N LYS A 142 -3.02 6.48 19.52
CA LYS A 142 -2.20 6.79 18.35
C LYS A 142 -0.76 6.37 18.67
N SER A 143 -0.46 5.07 18.64
CA SER A 143 0.82 4.53 19.07
C SER A 143 1.88 4.95 18.05
N GLU A 144 2.76 5.85 18.48
CA GLU A 144 3.76 6.54 17.66
C GLU A 144 4.94 5.67 17.20
N ALA A 145 4.92 4.35 17.47
CA ALA A 145 6.03 3.46 17.13
C ALA A 145 6.23 3.31 15.62
N THR A 146 5.22 3.63 14.81
CA THR A 146 5.31 3.70 13.35
C THR A 146 4.33 4.78 12.90
N ARG A 147 4.66 5.58 11.87
CA ARG A 147 3.76 6.61 11.28
C ARG A 147 2.60 5.93 10.56
N VAL A 148 1.80 5.21 11.32
CA VAL A 148 0.68 4.42 10.85
C VAL A 148 -0.50 5.37 10.71
N VAL A 149 -0.99 5.50 9.47
CA VAL A 149 -2.16 6.31 9.20
C VAL A 149 -3.39 5.46 9.49
N SER A 150 -4.17 5.90 10.47
CA SER A 150 -5.42 5.26 10.85
C SER A 150 -6.57 6.25 10.91
N VAL A 151 -7.74 5.78 10.51
CA VAL A 151 -9.00 6.54 10.59
C VAL A 151 -10.01 5.70 11.34
N ARG A 152 -10.74 6.34 12.26
CA ARG A 152 -11.85 5.73 12.96
C ARG A 152 -13.06 5.66 12.02
N SER A 153 -13.48 4.45 11.68
CA SER A 153 -14.58 4.20 10.75
C SER A 153 -15.87 3.96 11.54
N GLY A 154 -16.50 5.06 11.99
CA GLY A 154 -17.64 4.99 12.91
C GLY A 154 -17.23 4.52 14.31
N ASP A 155 -18.15 3.88 15.05
CA ASP A 155 -17.86 3.41 16.42
C ASP A 155 -17.27 2.00 16.50
N ASP A 156 -17.32 1.25 15.40
CA ASP A 156 -17.11 -0.19 15.44
C ASP A 156 -15.79 -0.65 14.79
N ALA A 157 -15.00 0.27 14.21
CA ALA A 157 -13.75 -0.13 13.56
C ALA A 157 -12.68 0.99 13.49
N ILE A 158 -11.43 0.56 13.50
CA ILE A 158 -10.24 1.37 13.17
C ILE A 158 -9.66 0.82 11.87
N THR A 159 -9.42 1.71 10.91
CA THR A 159 -8.87 1.34 9.61
C THR A 159 -7.48 1.91 9.46
N TYR A 160 -6.51 1.05 9.20
CA TYR A 160 -5.12 1.34 8.88
C TYR A 160 -4.91 1.31 7.37
N TYR A 161 -4.10 2.21 6.82
CA TYR A 161 -3.80 2.18 5.39
C TYR A 161 -2.46 2.81 5.02
N GLY A 162 -1.93 2.39 3.87
CA GLY A 162 -0.70 2.90 3.27
C GLY A 162 -0.48 2.35 1.86
N ILE A 163 0.36 3.02 1.08
CA ILE A 163 0.71 2.58 -0.28
C ILE A 163 1.80 1.51 -0.18
N VAL A 164 1.69 0.43 -0.96
CA VAL A 164 2.67 -0.67 -1.03
C VAL A 164 3.05 -1.00 -2.48
N ASP A 165 4.01 -1.91 -2.65
CA ASP A 165 4.50 -2.40 -3.96
C ASP A 165 5.02 -1.31 -4.91
N ILE A 166 5.63 -0.27 -4.35
CA ILE A 166 6.11 0.90 -5.12
C ILE A 166 7.45 0.68 -5.85
N LEU A 167 8.04 -0.51 -5.79
CA LEU A 167 9.36 -0.79 -6.40
C LEU A 167 9.27 -1.41 -7.80
N THR A 168 8.11 -1.30 -8.45
CA THR A 168 7.90 -1.81 -9.81
C THR A 168 8.11 -0.69 -10.83
N PRO A 169 9.30 -0.57 -11.46
CA PRO A 169 9.50 0.39 -12.52
C PRO A 169 8.71 0.00 -13.78
N TYR A 170 8.18 0.99 -14.49
CA TYR A 170 7.58 0.79 -15.79
C TYR A 170 8.67 0.48 -16.84
N GLY A 171 8.94 -0.82 -17.00
CA GLY A 171 9.95 -1.37 -17.92
C GLY A 171 9.39 -2.00 -19.21
N ARG A 172 10.29 -2.51 -20.06
CA ARG A 172 9.97 -3.08 -21.39
C ARG A 172 8.93 -4.21 -21.37
N LYS A 173 8.89 -5.05 -20.32
CA LYS A 173 7.88 -6.12 -20.17
C LYS A 173 6.46 -5.57 -19.99
N LYS A 174 6.30 -4.47 -19.25
CA LYS A 174 5.02 -3.79 -19.04
C LYS A 174 4.55 -3.03 -20.29
N ARG A 175 5.48 -2.46 -21.08
CA ARG A 175 5.16 -1.86 -22.39
C ARG A 175 4.47 -2.86 -23.33
N ASN A 176 4.91 -4.12 -23.32
CA ASN A 176 4.29 -5.18 -24.13
C ASN A 176 2.91 -5.57 -23.61
N GLU A 177 2.71 -5.59 -22.30
CA GLU A 177 1.42 -5.87 -21.66
C GLU A 177 0.41 -4.73 -21.92
N THR A 178 0.82 -3.47 -21.85
CA THR A 178 0.00 -2.29 -22.20
C THR A 178 -0.33 -2.24 -23.69
N PHE A 179 0.60 -2.66 -24.57
CA PHE A 179 0.33 -2.77 -26.01
C PHE A 179 -0.68 -3.88 -26.31
N PHE A 180 -0.49 -5.07 -25.74
CA PHE A 180 -1.35 -6.23 -26.01
C PHE A 180 -2.75 -6.12 -25.36
N LEU A 181 -2.83 -5.64 -24.12
CA LEU A 181 -4.12 -5.42 -23.43
C LEU A 181 -4.81 -4.13 -23.90
N GLY A 182 -4.06 -3.10 -24.29
CA GLY A 182 -4.61 -1.85 -24.82
C GLY A 182 -5.34 -2.03 -26.16
N THR A 183 -4.96 -3.03 -26.96
CA THR A 183 -5.64 -3.36 -28.23
C THR A 183 -6.85 -4.29 -28.05
N VAL A 184 -6.93 -5.05 -26.95
CA VAL A 184 -7.96 -6.12 -26.76
C VAL A 184 -9.00 -5.78 -25.68
N LEU A 185 -8.67 -5.00 -24.65
CA LEU A 185 -9.55 -4.70 -23.50
C LEU A 185 -9.53 -3.21 -23.18
N MET A 186 -10.34 -2.44 -23.91
CA MET A 186 -10.62 -1.07 -23.53
C MET A 186 -11.40 -1.05 -22.19
N ARG A 187 -10.75 -0.53 -21.14
CA ARG A 187 -11.29 0.37 -20.07
C ARG A 187 -11.17 0.00 -18.58
N ASP A 188 -10.66 -1.14 -18.12
CA ASP A 188 -10.73 -1.43 -16.66
C ASP A 188 -9.51 -2.15 -16.04
N ILE A 189 -8.30 -1.70 -16.39
CA ILE A 189 -7.03 -2.31 -15.95
C ILE A 189 -6.22 -1.30 -15.13
N SER A 190 -5.65 -1.76 -14.00
CA SER A 190 -4.84 -0.98 -13.05
C SER A 190 -3.57 -0.39 -13.67
N CYS A 191 -3.03 -1.00 -14.74
CA CYS A 191 -1.80 -0.57 -15.39
C CYS A 191 -2.10 0.51 -16.43
N GLN A 192 -2.34 1.74 -16.00
CA GLN A 192 -2.31 2.88 -16.91
C GLN A 192 -0.87 3.35 -17.08
N PRO A 193 -0.37 3.54 -18.31
CA PRO A 193 0.95 4.10 -18.52
C PRO A 193 1.02 5.51 -17.90
N PRO A 194 2.16 5.90 -17.31
CA PRO A 194 2.32 7.27 -16.83
C PRO A 194 2.13 8.25 -18.00
N PRO A 195 1.54 9.43 -17.76
CA PRO A 195 1.25 10.38 -18.82
C PRO A 195 2.54 10.75 -19.56
N PRO A 196 2.49 10.90 -20.90
CA PRO A 196 3.67 11.21 -21.70
C PRO A 196 4.30 12.53 -21.25
N PRO A 197 5.64 12.69 -21.37
CA PRO A 197 6.35 13.89 -20.92
C PRO A 197 5.80 15.21 -21.47
N PHE A 198 5.15 15.16 -22.65
CA PHE A 198 4.63 16.31 -23.38
C PHE A 198 3.27 16.85 -22.88
N GLN A 199 2.67 16.26 -21.84
CA GLN A 199 1.48 16.80 -21.17
C GLN A 199 1.80 17.48 -19.82
N ARG A 200 3.08 17.66 -19.49
CA ARG A 200 3.54 18.41 -18.32
C ARG A 200 3.89 19.86 -18.72
N ALA A 201 2.88 20.66 -19.03
CA ALA A 201 3.00 22.12 -19.20
C ALA A 201 1.73 22.78 -18.66
#